data_AF-Q2MFD2-F1
#
_entry.id   AF-Q2MFD2-F1
#
_cell.length_a   1.000
_cell.length_b   1.000
_cell.length_c   1.000
_cell.angle_alpha   90.00
_cell.angle_beta   90.00
_cell.angle_gamma   90.00
#
_symmetry.space_group_name_H-M   'P 1'
#
loop_
_entity.id
_entity.type
_entity.pdbx_description
1 polymer ?
#
loop_
_entity_poly.entity_id
_entity_poly.type
_entity_poly.pdbx_seq_one_letter_code
_entity_poly.pdbx_strand_id
1 'polypeptide(L)' 'MKKIDRTVEFLDLVTACHSFVAAAGRTVPGLRDRTLSEDEAVIVHQNVAKVRATLDWIETAVDTGKVDMDDELARMLRGE' A
#
# COMPACT_ATOMS: atom_id res chain seq x y z
N MET A 1 3.11 -3.74 29.22
CA MET A 1 3.17 -2.72 28.15
C MET A 1 3.22 -3.34 26.76
N LYS A 2 4.23 -4.16 26.42
CA LYS A 2 4.39 -4.84 25.09
C LYS A 2 3.18 -5.55 24.46
N LYS A 3 2.15 -5.94 25.22
CA LYS A 3 0.95 -6.59 24.66
C LYS A 3 -0.11 -5.59 24.20
N ILE A 4 -0.13 -4.39 24.79
CA ILE A 4 -1.04 -3.30 24.41
C ILE A 4 -0.49 -2.60 23.16
N ASP A 5 0.83 -2.32 23.12
CA ASP A 5 1.47 -1.66 21.96
C ASP A 5 1.30 -2.49 20.67
N ARG A 6 1.52 -3.80 20.74
CA ARG A 6 1.28 -4.73 19.61
C ARG A 6 -0.18 -4.75 19.15
N THR A 7 -1.14 -4.51 20.05
CA THR A 7 -2.56 -4.42 19.65
C THR A 7 -2.83 -3.13 18.90
N VAL A 8 -2.21 -2.00 19.29
CA VAL A 8 -2.39 -0.72 18.61
C VAL A 8 -1.77 -0.77 17.21
N GLU A 9 -0.51 -1.17 17.08
CA GLU A 9 0.18 -1.27 15.78
C GLU A 9 -0.53 -2.23 14.83
N PHE A 10 -1.01 -3.36 15.33
CA PHE A 10 -1.81 -4.32 14.56
C PHE A 10 -3.13 -3.69 14.07
N LEU A 11 -3.87 -3.03 14.95
CA LEU A 11 -5.12 -2.38 14.59
C LEU A 11 -4.91 -1.23 13.59
N ASP A 12 -3.82 -0.49 13.73
CA ASP A 12 -3.45 0.58 12.80
C ASP A 12 -3.16 0.01 11.40
N LEU A 13 -2.39 -1.09 11.31
CA LEU A 13 -2.10 -1.76 10.04
C LEU A 13 -3.38 -2.31 9.37
N VAL A 14 -4.25 -2.98 10.13
CA VAL A 14 -5.55 -3.47 9.62
C VAL A 14 -6.43 -2.31 9.14
N THR A 15 -6.41 -1.19 9.85
CA THR A 15 -7.18 0.01 9.50
C THR A 15 -6.63 0.68 8.23
N ALA A 16 -5.31 0.70 8.04
CA ALA A 16 -4.67 1.21 6.84
C ALA A 16 -5.10 0.41 5.60
N CYS A 17 -5.08 -0.93 5.68
CA CYS A 17 -5.54 -1.80 4.58
C CYS A 17 -7.01 -1.56 4.24
N HIS A 18 -7.89 -1.50 5.25
CA HIS A 18 -9.31 -1.19 5.05
C HIS A 18 -9.52 0.19 4.40
N SER A 19 -8.77 1.19 4.85
CA SER A 19 -8.88 2.56 4.35
C SER A 19 -8.49 2.65 2.87
N PHE A 20 -7.42 1.97 2.47
CA PHE A 20 -6.99 1.89 1.07
C PHE A 20 -8.05 1.22 0.20
N VAL A 21 -8.52 0.03 0.58
CA VAL A 21 -9.54 -0.72 -0.16
C VAL A 21 -10.83 0.08 -0.28
N ALA A 22 -11.28 0.70 0.80
CA ALA A 22 -12.49 1.52 0.82
C ALA A 22 -12.35 2.76 -0.08
N ALA A 23 -11.19 3.42 -0.09
CA ALA A 23 -10.92 4.54 -0.98
C ALA A 23 -10.95 4.10 -2.45
N ALA A 24 -10.22 3.04 -2.81
CA ALA A 24 -10.19 2.50 -4.16
C ALA A 24 -11.58 2.05 -4.64
N GLY A 25 -12.35 1.37 -3.78
CA GLY A 25 -13.71 0.92 -4.09
C GLY A 25 -14.69 2.06 -4.37
N ARG A 26 -14.44 3.27 -3.84
CA ARG A 26 -15.25 4.46 -4.14
C ARG A 26 -14.75 5.21 -5.38
N THR A 27 -13.44 5.29 -5.60
CA THR A 27 -12.86 6.11 -6.66
C THR A 27 -12.87 5.42 -8.02
N VAL A 28 -12.54 4.12 -8.09
CA VAL A 28 -12.45 3.36 -9.35
C VAL A 28 -13.77 3.34 -10.12
N PRO A 29 -14.95 3.11 -9.50
CA PRO A 29 -16.22 3.22 -10.22
C PRO A 29 -16.49 4.61 -10.79
N GLY A 30 -15.96 5.67 -10.16
CA GLY A 30 -16.06 7.05 -10.66
C GLY A 30 -15.22 7.33 -11.91
N LEU A 31 -14.34 6.41 -12.30
CA LEU A 31 -13.60 6.46 -13.57
C LEU A 31 -14.36 5.79 -14.73
N ARG A 32 -15.56 5.25 -14.47
CA ARG A 32 -16.40 4.65 -15.51
C ARG A 32 -16.61 5.64 -16.66
N ASP A 33 -16.64 5.11 -17.88
CA ASP A 33 -16.83 5.85 -19.13
C ASP A 33 -15.75 6.90 -19.43
N ARG A 34 -14.65 6.90 -18.67
CA ARG A 34 -13.44 7.69 -18.93
C ARG A 34 -12.33 6.77 -19.43
N THR A 35 -11.74 7.13 -20.56
CA THR A 35 -10.47 6.54 -20.99
C THR A 35 -9.36 7.41 -20.46
N LEU A 36 -8.47 6.85 -19.65
CA LEU A 36 -7.26 7.56 -19.21
C LEU A 36 -6.37 7.81 -20.43
N SER A 37 -5.69 8.96 -20.46
CA SER A 37 -4.59 9.15 -21.40
C SER A 37 -3.44 8.19 -21.08
N GLU A 38 -2.51 8.02 -22.01
CA GLU A 38 -1.32 7.19 -21.80
C GLU A 38 -0.51 7.67 -20.58
N ASP A 39 -0.31 8.99 -20.45
CA ASP A 39 0.39 9.59 -19.31
C ASP A 39 -0.35 9.33 -17.98
N GLU A 40 -1.68 9.48 -17.96
CA GLU A 40 -2.49 9.20 -16.77
C GLU A 40 -2.41 7.72 -16.38
N ALA A 41 -2.44 6.81 -17.37
CA ALA A 41 -2.31 5.38 -17.13
C ALA A 41 -0.93 5.04 -16.56
N VAL A 42 0.15 5.63 -17.08
CA VAL A 42 1.52 5.44 -16.56
C VAL A 42 1.60 5.85 -15.09
N ILE A 43 1.05 7.02 -14.74
CA ILE A 43 1.03 7.50 -13.35
C ILE A 43 0.26 6.52 -12.44
N VAL A 44 -0.90 6.03 -12.87
CA VAL A 44 -1.68 5.05 -12.11
C VAL A 44 -0.88 3.75 -11.93
N HIS A 45 -0.23 3.24 -12.99
CA HIS A 45 0.57 2.03 -12.93
C HIS A 45 1.77 2.16 -11.98
N GLN A 46 2.47 3.29 -11.97
CA GLN A 46 3.56 3.55 -11.04
C GLN A 46 3.09 3.56 -9.58
N ASN A 47 1.95 4.18 -9.30
CA ASN A 47 1.36 4.18 -7.95
C ASN A 47 0.94 2.77 -7.52
N VAL A 48 0.33 1.99 -8.42
CA VAL A 48 -0.04 0.60 -8.15
C VAL A 48 1.20 -0.25 -7.85
N ALA A 49 2.30 -0.05 -8.58
CA ALA A 49 3.55 -0.76 -8.31
C ALA A 49 4.10 -0.49 -6.91
N LYS A 50 4.08 0.78 -6.46
CA LYS A 50 4.49 1.15 -5.09
C LYS A 50 3.60 0.51 -4.03
N VAL A 51 2.28 0.51 -4.24
CA VAL A 51 1.33 -0.15 -3.34
C VAL A 51 1.63 -1.64 -3.25
N ARG A 52 1.83 -2.34 -4.37
CA ARG A 52 2.18 -3.77 -4.38
C ARG A 52 3.44 -4.06 -3.59
N ALA A 53 4.52 -3.33 -3.85
CA ALA A 53 5.78 -3.49 -3.11
C ALA A 53 5.59 -3.27 -1.60
N THR A 54 4.73 -2.32 -1.21
CA THR A 54 4.40 -2.08 0.20
C THR A 54 3.62 -3.25 0.81
N LEU A 55 2.69 -3.84 0.06
CA LEU A 55 1.93 -5.02 0.48
C LEU A 55 2.85 -6.23 0.65
N ASP A 56 3.77 -6.47 -0.29
CA ASP A 56 4.76 -7.56 -0.21
C ASP A 56 5.64 -7.44 1.06
N TRP A 57 6.00 -6.21 1.42
CA TRP A 57 6.73 -5.93 2.66
C TRP A 57 5.89 -6.16 3.91
N ILE A 58 4.62 -5.75 3.90
CA ILE A 58 3.68 -6.03 4.99
C ILE A 58 3.56 -7.55 5.21
N GLU A 59 3.37 -8.32 4.13
CA GLU A 59 3.29 -9.79 4.20
C GLU A 59 4.58 -10.39 4.77
N THR A 60 5.75 -9.95 4.26
CA THR A 60 7.05 -10.37 4.78
C THR A 60 7.20 -10.09 6.27
N ALA A 61 6.80 -8.90 6.72
CA ALA A 61 6.88 -8.48 8.11
C ALA A 61 5.94 -9.31 9.01
N VAL A 62 4.73 -9.61 8.55
CA VAL A 62 3.76 -10.43 9.28
C VAL A 62 4.23 -11.87 9.40
N ASP A 63 4.76 -12.45 8.31
CA ASP A 63 5.15 -13.86 8.26
C ASP A 63 6.47 -14.15 9.00
N THR A 64 7.40 -13.18 8.98
CA THR A 64 8.76 -13.39 9.49
C THR A 64 9.07 -12.62 10.76
N GLY A 65 8.26 -11.62 11.11
CA GLY A 65 8.55 -10.65 12.18
C GLY A 65 9.67 -9.66 11.86
N LYS A 66 10.24 -9.70 10.64
CA LYS A 66 11.28 -8.76 10.20
C LYS A 66 10.63 -7.53 9.57
N VAL A 67 10.77 -6.40 10.23
CA VAL A 67 10.21 -5.10 9.80
C VAL A 67 11.23 -4.23 9.07
N ASP A 68 12.42 -4.78 8.80
CA ASP A 68 13.45 -4.04 8.08
C ASP A 68 12.95 -3.75 6.66
N MET A 69 13.02 -2.48 6.29
CA MET A 69 12.65 -2.01 4.95
C MET A 69 13.80 -2.33 4.01
N ASP A 70 13.56 -3.14 2.98
CA ASP A 70 14.58 -3.37 1.95
C ASP A 70 14.90 -2.04 1.24
N ASP A 71 16.18 -1.82 0.93
CA ASP A 71 16.66 -0.65 0.17
C ASP A 71 15.92 -0.50 -1.16
N GLU A 72 15.53 -1.61 -1.79
CA GLU A 72 14.72 -1.61 -3.03
C GLU A 72 13.32 -1.02 -2.79
N LEU A 73 12.62 -1.45 -1.75
CA LEU A 73 11.32 -0.91 -1.38
C LEU A 73 11.43 0.58 -0.99
N ALA A 74 12.47 0.94 -0.25
CA ALA A 74 12.70 2.32 0.16
C ALA A 74 12.91 3.24 -1.05
N ARG A 75 13.61 2.77 -2.10
CA ARG A 75 13.75 3.51 -3.37
C ARG A 75 12.42 3.64 -4.12
N MET A 76 11.67 2.54 -4.23
CA MET A 76 10.34 2.57 -4.86
C MET A 76 9.38 3.54 -4.15
N LEU A 77 9.38 3.58 -2.82
CA LEU A 77 8.57 4.51 -2.03
C LEU A 77 9.00 5.96 -2.20
N ARG A 78 10.31 6.24 -2.27
CA ARG A 78 10.86 7.58 -2.54
C ARG A 78 10.56 8.09 -3.95
N GLY A 79 10.23 7.20 -4.89
CA GLY A 79 9.91 7.56 -6.27
C GLY A 79 11.14 7.92 -7.10
N GLU A 80 12.30 7.38 -6.73
CA GLU A 80 13.54 7.41 -7.51
C GLU A 80 13.59 6.25 -8.52
#